data_AF-A0A957LJ03-F1
#
_entry.id   AF-A0A957LJ03-F1
#
_cell.length_a   1.000
_cell.length_b   1.000
_cell.length_c   1.000
_cell.angle_alpha   90.00
_cell.angle_beta   90.00
_cell.angle_gamma   90.00
#
_symmetry.space_group_name_H-M   'P 1'
#
loop_
_entity.id
_entity.type
_entity.pdbx_description
1 polymer ?
#
loop_
_entity_poly.entity_id
_entity_poly.type
_entity_poly.pdbx_seq_one_letter_code
_entity_poly.pdbx_strand_id
1 'polypeptide(L)'
;AISNSGGDWPARLLHRIGRLNLLIQGFKHFDDQPPETQADLRAAVGWTPRKNELLHLPRVQDKWNVIGSWLERDGRLRIQRRWLIGEQTGRTALLLDYAHGRQMFKSNLLIPGSAVTADLIFYPSAAPLRAFVAEQTDTATTISRVRGHTTIAAALQSYTAAIARNPWLPFFHLAIAGVIPVQDGKRWHLTDQQGHSIPIRPKFSQAWHLFSLSGGHPVMIFGEWDGESLAPLSVLVEGRWLDLTVMRGVL
;
A
#
# COMPACT_ATOMS: atom_id res chain seq x y z
N ALA A 1 9.37 4.13 22.96
CA ALA A 1 8.29 4.60 23.85
C ALA A 1 7.57 5.77 23.20
N ILE A 2 6.24 5.71 23.06
CA ILE A 2 5.42 6.74 22.37
C ILE A 2 5.42 8.06 23.15
N SER A 3 5.62 7.99 24.47
CA SER A 3 5.69 9.12 25.42
C SER A 3 6.77 10.16 25.12
N ASN A 4 7.69 9.92 24.18
CA ASN A 4 8.79 10.84 23.87
C ASN A 4 8.88 11.23 22.38
N SER A 5 7.75 11.24 21.65
CA SER A 5 7.71 11.38 20.18
C SER A 5 7.20 12.75 19.67
N GLY A 6 7.25 13.80 20.50
CA GLY A 6 6.79 15.16 20.16
C GLY A 6 5.35 15.48 20.62
N GLY A 7 4.88 16.70 20.31
CA GLY A 7 3.68 17.33 20.92
C GLY A 7 2.35 16.58 20.79
N ASP A 8 2.20 15.70 19.79
CA ASP A 8 0.95 14.96 19.52
C ASP A 8 0.99 13.48 19.98
N TRP A 9 1.83 13.18 20.98
CA TRP A 9 1.93 11.83 21.53
C TRP A 9 0.65 11.30 22.19
N PRO A 10 -0.22 12.12 22.84
CA PRO A 10 -1.45 11.62 23.45
C PRO A 10 -2.43 11.08 22.42
N ALA A 11 -2.62 11.76 21.28
CA ALA A 11 -3.51 11.32 20.22
C ALA A 11 -3.03 10.00 19.61
N ARG A 12 -1.73 9.86 19.35
CA ARG A 12 -1.14 8.61 18.84
C ARG A 12 -1.29 7.45 19.82
N LEU A 13 -1.14 7.70 21.12
CA LEU A 13 -1.36 6.67 22.14
C LEU A 13 -2.84 6.26 22.16
N LEU A 14 -3.76 7.23 22.18
CA LEU A 14 -5.19 6.98 22.15
C LEU A 14 -5.59 6.17 20.91
N HIS A 15 -5.06 6.50 19.74
CA HIS A 15 -5.30 5.75 18.51
C HIS A 15 -4.87 4.27 18.65
N ARG A 16 -3.69 4.01 19.22
CA ARG A 16 -3.22 2.63 19.44
C ARG A 16 -4.04 1.87 20.47
N ILE A 17 -4.40 2.50 21.58
CA ILE A 17 -5.27 1.91 22.60
C ILE A 17 -6.67 1.65 22.02
N GLY A 18 -7.19 2.56 21.21
CA GLY A 18 -8.45 2.41 20.50
C GLY A 18 -8.45 1.19 19.58
N ARG A 19 -7.41 1.00 18.76
CA ARG A 19 -7.26 -0.19 17.90
C ARG A 19 -7.16 -1.49 18.71
N LEU A 20 -6.46 -1.47 19.85
CA LEU A 20 -6.37 -2.62 20.74
C LEU A 20 -7.73 -2.93 21.39
N ASN A 21 -8.46 -1.91 21.85
CA ASN A 21 -9.80 -2.08 22.39
C ASN A 21 -10.76 -2.65 21.33
N LEU A 22 -10.74 -2.15 20.10
CA LEU A 22 -11.52 -2.72 19.00
C LEU A 22 -11.19 -4.20 18.78
N LEU A 23 -9.92 -4.58 18.84
CA LEU A 23 -9.49 -5.97 18.71
C LEU A 23 -10.06 -6.83 19.84
N ILE A 24 -9.97 -6.36 21.09
CA ILE A 24 -10.53 -7.04 22.26
C ILE A 24 -12.05 -7.21 22.13
N GLN A 25 -12.77 -6.14 21.76
CA GLN A 25 -14.22 -6.19 21.59
C GLN A 25 -14.63 -7.11 20.44
N GLY A 26 -13.88 -7.11 19.34
CA GLY A 26 -14.12 -8.02 18.22
C GLY A 26 -13.94 -9.49 18.62
N PHE A 27 -12.91 -9.83 19.39
CA PHE A 27 -12.74 -11.21 19.90
C PHE A 27 -13.80 -11.62 20.92
N LYS A 28 -14.31 -10.69 21.73
CA LYS A 28 -15.44 -10.99 22.65
C LYS A 28 -16.72 -11.40 21.93
N HIS A 29 -16.92 -10.90 20.71
CA HIS A 29 -18.10 -11.17 19.89
C HIS A 29 -17.72 -11.95 18.62
N PHE A 30 -16.63 -12.73 18.66
CA PHE A 30 -16.01 -13.32 17.48
C PHE A 30 -16.98 -14.19 16.69
N ASP A 31 -17.70 -15.09 17.37
CA ASP A 31 -18.61 -16.04 16.75
C ASP A 31 -19.85 -15.36 16.13
N ASP A 32 -20.20 -14.15 16.60
CA ASP A 32 -21.29 -13.34 16.06
C ASP A 32 -20.88 -12.47 14.87
N GLN A 33 -19.58 -12.36 14.57
CA GLN A 33 -19.08 -11.55 13.46
C GLN A 33 -19.26 -12.26 12.10
N PRO A 34 -19.43 -11.51 11.01
CA PRO A 34 -19.33 -12.06 9.66
C PRO A 34 -18.00 -12.78 9.43
N PRO A 35 -17.94 -13.84 8.60
CA PRO A 35 -16.72 -14.62 8.35
C PRO A 35 -15.51 -13.76 7.93
N GLU A 36 -15.76 -12.69 7.19
CA GLU A 36 -14.71 -11.78 6.72
C GLU A 36 -14.11 -10.93 7.83
N THR A 37 -14.92 -10.51 8.79
CA THR A 37 -14.48 -9.81 9.99
C THR A 37 -13.76 -10.76 10.95
N GLN A 38 -14.21 -12.01 11.06
CA GLN A 38 -13.49 -13.05 11.78
C GLN A 38 -12.08 -13.28 11.20
N ALA A 39 -11.96 -13.30 9.88
CA ALA A 39 -10.67 -13.41 9.21
C ALA A 39 -9.77 -12.19 9.49
N ASP A 40 -10.33 -10.97 9.49
CA ASP A 40 -9.60 -9.75 9.84
C ASP A 40 -9.09 -9.77 11.29
N LEU A 41 -9.91 -10.23 12.24
CA LEU A 41 -9.51 -10.39 13.65
C LEU A 41 -8.35 -11.37 13.82
N ARG A 42 -8.42 -12.53 13.16
CA ARG A 42 -7.33 -13.53 13.17
C ARG A 42 -6.07 -12.95 12.54
N ALA A 43 -6.18 -12.27 11.41
CA ALA A 43 -5.05 -11.64 10.73
C ALA A 43 -4.38 -10.57 11.59
N ALA A 44 -5.16 -9.77 12.33
CA ALA A 44 -4.67 -8.72 13.22
C ALA A 44 -3.82 -9.25 14.39
N VAL A 45 -4.02 -10.51 14.81
CA VAL A 45 -3.18 -11.20 15.81
C VAL A 45 -2.11 -12.11 15.19
N GLY A 46 -1.91 -12.01 13.87
CA GLY A 46 -0.89 -12.79 13.15
C GLY A 46 -1.30 -14.21 12.77
N TRP A 47 -2.55 -14.59 12.99
CA TRP A 47 -3.07 -15.88 12.53
C TRP A 47 -3.66 -15.73 11.13
N THR A 48 -2.85 -16.06 10.12
CA THR A 48 -3.29 -16.03 8.72
C THR A 48 -3.29 -17.43 8.11
N PRO A 49 -4.35 -17.82 7.37
CA PRO A 49 -4.43 -19.12 6.71
C PRO A 49 -3.29 -19.30 5.71
N ARG A 50 -2.92 -20.55 5.44
CA ARG A 50 -1.85 -20.87 4.49
C ARG A 50 -2.39 -20.79 3.06
N LYS A 51 -1.52 -20.46 2.09
CA LYS A 51 -1.92 -20.32 0.67
C LYS A 51 -2.62 -21.57 0.12
N ASN A 52 -2.16 -22.77 0.49
CA ASN A 52 -2.74 -24.04 0.05
C ASN A 52 -4.18 -24.25 0.56
N GLU A 53 -4.51 -23.75 1.75
CA GLU A 53 -5.87 -23.80 2.31
C GLU A 53 -6.84 -22.92 1.51
N LEU A 54 -6.33 -21.92 0.79
CA LEU A 54 -7.14 -20.91 0.08
C LEU A 54 -7.32 -21.21 -1.41
N LEU A 55 -6.74 -22.28 -1.95
CA LEU A 55 -6.78 -22.57 -3.40
C LEU A 55 -8.19 -22.83 -3.95
N HIS A 56 -9.15 -23.14 -3.06
CA HIS A 56 -10.56 -23.34 -3.41
C HIS A 56 -11.34 -22.03 -3.56
N LEU A 57 -10.77 -20.89 -3.14
CA LEU A 57 -11.44 -19.60 -3.23
C LEU A 57 -11.48 -19.08 -4.68
N PRO A 58 -12.45 -18.19 -5.01
CA PRO A 58 -12.53 -17.59 -6.34
C PRO A 58 -11.24 -16.87 -6.73
N ARG A 59 -10.82 -17.12 -7.97
CA ARG A 59 -9.69 -16.43 -8.61
C ARG A 59 -10.18 -15.14 -9.27
N VAL A 60 -9.36 -14.11 -9.19
CA VAL A 60 -9.55 -12.87 -9.94
C VAL A 60 -8.49 -12.82 -11.03
N GLN A 61 -8.90 -13.11 -12.25
CA GLN A 61 -8.08 -12.92 -13.43
C GLN A 61 -8.10 -11.44 -13.82
N ASP A 62 -6.93 -10.84 -14.00
CA ASP A 62 -6.79 -9.48 -14.54
C ASP A 62 -5.40 -9.33 -15.15
N LYS A 63 -5.18 -8.22 -15.84
CA LYS A 63 -3.86 -7.69 -16.13
C LYS A 63 -3.46 -6.74 -15.00
N TRP A 64 -2.52 -7.20 -14.19
CA TRP A 64 -2.09 -6.53 -12.96
C TRP A 64 -0.88 -5.65 -13.22
N ASN A 65 -1.06 -4.34 -13.08
CA ASN A 65 0.03 -3.37 -13.09
C ASN A 65 0.76 -3.38 -11.75
N VAL A 66 2.06 -3.65 -11.74
CA VAL A 66 2.91 -3.56 -10.56
C VAL A 66 3.27 -2.10 -10.32
N ILE A 67 2.57 -1.45 -9.40
CA ILE A 67 2.63 0.01 -9.24
C ILE A 67 3.60 0.44 -8.15
N GLY A 68 3.95 -0.41 -7.20
CA GLY A 68 4.88 -0.03 -6.15
C GLY A 68 5.45 -1.23 -5.44
N SER A 69 6.66 -1.05 -4.93
CA SER A 69 7.28 -2.04 -4.06
C SER A 69 7.85 -1.37 -2.83
N TRP A 70 7.92 -2.12 -1.74
CA TRP A 70 8.60 -1.72 -0.53
C TRP A 70 9.34 -2.93 0.04
N LEU A 71 10.54 -2.71 0.54
CA LEU A 71 11.41 -3.75 1.07
C LEU A 71 11.98 -3.31 2.42
N GLU A 72 11.78 -4.16 3.43
CA GLU A 72 12.43 -4.04 4.72
C GLU A 72 13.34 -5.24 4.98
N ARG A 73 14.42 -4.98 5.70
CA ARG A 73 15.37 -5.99 6.15
C ARG A 73 15.48 -5.89 7.66
N ASP A 74 15.14 -6.97 8.34
CA ASP A 74 15.30 -7.14 9.78
C ASP A 74 16.24 -8.32 10.04
N GLY A 75 17.52 -8.01 10.29
CA GLY A 75 18.58 -9.00 10.37
C GLY A 75 18.65 -9.88 9.10
N ARG A 76 18.32 -11.17 9.25
CA ARG A 76 18.28 -12.15 8.14
C ARG A 76 16.90 -12.27 7.49
N LEU A 77 15.85 -11.72 8.10
CA LEU A 77 14.51 -11.68 7.55
C LEU A 77 14.40 -10.50 6.58
N ARG A 78 13.82 -10.74 5.41
CA ARG A 78 13.46 -9.70 4.45
C ARG A 78 11.97 -9.78 4.17
N ILE A 79 11.30 -8.63 4.24
CA ILE A 79 9.87 -8.50 4.02
C ILE A 79 9.68 -7.62 2.79
N GLN A 80 8.99 -8.14 1.79
CA GLN A 80 8.67 -7.40 0.58
C GLN A 80 7.17 -7.25 0.41
N ARG A 81 6.75 -6.01 0.15
CA ARG A 81 5.39 -5.66 -0.23
C ARG A 81 5.41 -5.24 -1.69
N ARG A 82 4.50 -5.78 -2.48
CA ARG A 82 4.24 -5.37 -3.86
C ARG A 82 2.78 -5.02 -4.01
N TRP A 83 2.54 -3.82 -4.53
CA TRP A 83 1.21 -3.34 -4.83
C TRP A 83 0.93 -3.49 -6.31
N LEU A 84 -0.27 -3.97 -6.60
CA LEU A 84 -0.76 -4.13 -7.96
C LEU A 84 -2.15 -3.51 -8.10
N ILE A 85 -2.45 -2.96 -9.27
CA ILE A 85 -3.81 -2.56 -9.65
C ILE A 85 -4.20 -3.28 -10.94
N GLY A 86 -5.35 -3.95 -10.92
CA GLY A 86 -5.93 -4.58 -12.10
C GLY A 86 -6.41 -3.54 -13.12
N GLU A 87 -6.03 -3.70 -14.38
CA GLU A 87 -6.43 -2.79 -15.46
C GLU A 87 -7.94 -2.83 -15.72
N GLN A 88 -8.54 -4.03 -15.68
CA GLN A 88 -9.94 -4.24 -16.01
C GLN A 88 -10.84 -4.06 -14.79
N THR A 89 -10.49 -4.72 -13.68
CA THR A 89 -11.30 -4.72 -12.45
C THR A 89 -11.12 -3.44 -11.63
N GLY A 90 -9.98 -2.74 -11.80
CA GLY A 90 -9.59 -1.63 -10.92
C GLY A 90 -9.28 -2.08 -9.49
N ARG A 91 -9.24 -3.38 -9.22
CA ARG A 91 -8.99 -3.93 -7.88
C ARG A 91 -7.52 -3.76 -7.51
N THR A 92 -7.26 -3.41 -6.26
CA THR A 92 -5.90 -3.34 -5.73
C THR A 92 -5.53 -4.61 -4.99
N ALA A 93 -4.32 -5.11 -5.22
CA ALA A 93 -3.75 -6.26 -4.53
C ALA A 93 -2.42 -5.92 -3.85
N LEU A 94 -2.21 -6.49 -2.66
CA LEU A 94 -0.95 -6.49 -1.92
C LEU A 94 -0.40 -7.92 -1.87
N LEU A 95 0.74 -8.14 -2.53
CA LEU A 95 1.52 -9.36 -2.35
C LEU A 95 2.54 -9.13 -1.24
N LEU A 96 2.48 -9.98 -0.23
CA LEU A 96 3.37 -9.93 0.93
C LEU A 96 4.25 -11.18 0.93
N ASP A 97 5.55 -10.98 0.67
CA ASP A 97 6.54 -12.03 0.62
C ASP A 97 7.56 -11.90 1.76
N TYR A 98 7.96 -13.06 2.28
CA TYR A 98 9.00 -13.20 3.29
C TYR A 98 10.12 -14.05 2.72
N ALA A 99 11.36 -13.63 2.93
CA ALA A 99 12.54 -14.40 2.57
C ALA A 99 13.54 -14.39 3.73
N HIS A 100 14.13 -15.55 4.04
CA HIS A 100 15.16 -15.67 5.06
C HIS A 100 16.54 -15.92 4.42
N GLY A 101 17.54 -15.18 4.86
CA GLY A 101 18.91 -15.31 4.35
C GLY A 101 18.99 -15.04 2.83
N ARG A 102 19.54 -15.99 2.07
CA ARG A 102 19.78 -15.89 0.62
C ARG A 102 18.58 -16.29 -0.25
N GLN A 103 17.45 -16.68 0.33
CA GLN A 103 16.25 -17.06 -0.45
C GLN A 103 15.77 -15.90 -1.33
N MET A 104 15.37 -16.19 -2.55
CA MET A 104 14.72 -15.19 -3.41
C MET A 104 13.25 -15.03 -3.02
N PHE A 105 12.70 -13.85 -3.25
CA PHE A 105 11.26 -13.63 -3.10
C PHE A 105 10.49 -14.36 -4.19
N LYS A 106 9.31 -14.90 -3.84
CA LYS A 106 8.48 -15.64 -4.80
C LYS A 106 7.97 -14.75 -5.93
N SER A 107 7.71 -13.48 -5.66
CA SER A 107 7.31 -12.51 -6.69
C SER A 107 8.47 -11.68 -7.26
N ASN A 108 9.73 -12.15 -7.16
CA ASN A 108 10.92 -11.38 -7.60
C ASN A 108 10.86 -10.82 -9.03
N LEU A 109 10.14 -11.47 -9.95
CA LEU A 109 9.98 -11.04 -11.34
C LEU A 109 8.92 -9.94 -11.54
N LEU A 110 8.16 -9.59 -10.50
CA LEU A 110 7.19 -8.50 -10.54
C LEU A 110 7.90 -7.20 -10.14
N ILE A 111 8.21 -6.37 -11.12
CA ILE A 111 9.01 -5.15 -10.94
C ILE A 111 8.08 -3.95 -11.13
N PRO A 112 8.15 -2.90 -10.27
CA PRO A 112 7.35 -1.71 -10.50
C PRO A 112 7.55 -1.12 -11.89
N GLY A 113 6.47 -0.74 -12.56
CA GLY A 113 6.50 -0.33 -13.96
C GLY A 113 6.19 -1.45 -14.96
N SER A 114 6.05 -2.70 -14.49
CA SER A 114 5.61 -3.83 -15.33
C SER A 114 4.15 -4.22 -15.08
N ALA A 115 3.55 -4.92 -16.05
CA ALA A 115 2.19 -5.44 -16.02
C ALA A 115 2.20 -6.94 -16.37
N VAL A 116 1.35 -7.73 -15.71
CA VAL A 116 1.30 -9.18 -15.87
C VAL A 116 -0.13 -9.71 -15.88
N THR A 117 -0.45 -10.63 -16.80
CA THR A 117 -1.70 -11.39 -16.76
C THR A 117 -1.58 -12.50 -15.72
N ALA A 118 -2.42 -12.47 -14.69
CA ALA A 118 -2.36 -13.45 -13.61
C ALA A 118 -3.71 -13.64 -12.91
N ASP A 119 -3.88 -14.84 -12.36
CA ASP A 119 -4.93 -15.17 -11.42
C ASP A 119 -4.47 -14.87 -10.00
N LEU A 120 -5.15 -13.97 -9.30
CA LEU A 120 -4.92 -13.72 -7.89
C LEU A 120 -6.04 -14.32 -7.03
N ILE A 121 -5.65 -14.91 -5.90
CA ILE A 121 -6.58 -15.29 -4.83
C ILE A 121 -6.37 -14.32 -3.67
N PHE A 122 -7.46 -13.70 -3.22
CA PHE A 122 -7.47 -12.77 -2.10
C PHE A 122 -7.70 -13.51 -0.79
N TYR A 123 -7.02 -13.05 0.27
CA TYR A 123 -7.30 -13.53 1.61
C TYR A 123 -8.70 -13.03 2.04
N PRO A 124 -9.49 -13.86 2.75
CA PRO A 124 -10.74 -13.43 3.37
C PRO A 124 -10.53 -12.20 4.24
N SER A 125 -11.40 -11.20 4.08
CA SER A 125 -11.30 -9.90 4.74
C SER A 125 -12.51 -9.04 4.40
N ALA A 126 -12.96 -8.22 5.34
CA ALA A 126 -14.01 -7.24 5.08
C ALA A 126 -13.52 -6.13 4.15
N ALA A 127 -12.20 -5.93 3.98
CA ALA A 127 -11.58 -5.01 3.02
C ALA A 127 -10.38 -5.70 2.34
N PRO A 128 -10.63 -6.62 1.39
CA PRO A 128 -9.62 -7.55 0.90
C PRO A 128 -8.59 -6.88 -0.01
N LEU A 129 -7.40 -6.64 0.54
CA LEU A 129 -6.22 -6.15 -0.18
C LEU A 129 -5.16 -7.24 -0.37
N ARG A 130 -4.93 -8.08 0.64
CA ARG A 130 -3.86 -9.09 0.60
C ARG A 130 -4.24 -10.21 -0.37
N ALA A 131 -3.31 -10.58 -1.24
CA ALA A 131 -3.51 -11.64 -2.21
C ALA A 131 -2.23 -12.48 -2.42
N PHE A 132 -2.36 -13.55 -3.18
CA PHE A 132 -1.22 -14.27 -3.74
C PHE A 132 -1.50 -14.67 -5.20
N VAL A 133 -0.44 -14.78 -5.99
CA VAL A 133 -0.50 -15.28 -7.35
C VAL A 133 -0.80 -16.78 -7.30
N ALA A 134 -1.94 -17.19 -7.84
CA ALA A 134 -2.29 -18.58 -8.05
C ALA A 134 -1.65 -19.11 -9.32
N GLU A 135 -1.72 -18.31 -10.40
CA GLU A 135 -1.19 -18.65 -11.71
C GLU A 135 -0.81 -17.38 -12.47
N GLN A 136 0.30 -17.42 -13.20
CA GLN A 136 0.76 -16.34 -14.07
C GLN A 136 0.80 -16.87 -15.49
N THR A 137 0.09 -16.22 -16.41
CA THR A 137 -0.14 -16.72 -17.77
C THR A 137 0.86 -16.17 -18.78
N ASP A 138 1.36 -14.94 -18.55
CA ASP A 138 2.21 -14.22 -19.50
C ASP A 138 3.52 -13.71 -18.88
N THR A 139 4.45 -13.31 -19.75
CA THR A 139 5.63 -12.53 -19.38
C THR A 139 5.26 -11.10 -19.05
N ALA A 140 6.06 -10.46 -18.20
CA ALA A 140 5.79 -9.08 -17.80
C ALA A 140 5.99 -8.11 -18.99
N THR A 141 5.03 -7.21 -19.18
CA THR A 141 5.05 -6.12 -20.17
C THR A 141 5.19 -4.77 -19.48
N THR A 142 5.37 -3.68 -20.21
CA THR A 142 5.37 -2.33 -19.61
C THR A 142 3.95 -1.88 -19.27
N ILE A 143 3.77 -1.23 -18.12
CA ILE A 143 2.49 -0.60 -17.75
C ILE A 143 2.10 0.43 -18.81
N SER A 144 0.86 0.35 -19.29
CA SER A 144 0.30 1.32 -20.23
C SER A 144 -0.51 2.41 -19.53
N ARG A 145 -1.30 2.05 -18.52
CA ARG A 145 -2.19 2.98 -17.81
C ARG A 145 -2.48 2.51 -16.39
N VAL A 146 -2.34 3.40 -15.43
CA VAL A 146 -2.80 3.20 -14.04
C VAL A 146 -3.96 4.13 -13.76
N ARG A 147 -5.03 3.60 -13.16
CA ARG A 147 -6.14 4.42 -12.66
C ARG A 147 -5.78 4.89 -11.25
N GLY A 148 -5.92 6.19 -11.01
CA GLY A 148 -5.76 6.81 -9.69
C GLY A 148 -6.92 7.77 -9.41
N HIS A 149 -7.04 8.18 -8.17
CA HIS A 149 -7.97 9.23 -7.76
C HIS A 149 -7.52 10.58 -8.32
N THR A 150 -8.47 11.41 -8.74
CA THR A 150 -8.20 12.75 -9.28
C THR A 150 -7.98 13.82 -8.21
N THR A 151 -8.37 13.53 -6.97
CA THR A 151 -8.20 14.44 -5.82
C THR A 151 -7.74 13.66 -4.60
N ILE A 152 -7.06 14.36 -3.69
CA ILE A 152 -6.65 13.81 -2.40
C ILE A 152 -7.87 13.45 -1.55
N ALA A 153 -8.92 14.28 -1.57
CA ALA A 153 -10.15 14.01 -0.84
C ALA A 153 -10.81 12.68 -1.27
N ALA A 154 -10.89 12.41 -2.58
CA ALA A 154 -11.43 11.14 -3.09
C ALA A 154 -10.56 9.93 -2.68
N ALA A 155 -9.24 10.11 -2.66
CA ALA A 155 -8.30 9.09 -2.20
C ALA A 155 -8.44 8.81 -0.69
N LEU A 156 -8.62 9.84 0.13
CA LEU A 156 -8.86 9.69 1.57
C LEU A 156 -10.26 9.11 1.87
N GLN A 157 -11.25 9.36 1.00
CA GLN A 157 -12.57 8.74 1.13
C GLN A 157 -12.50 7.22 0.89
N SER A 158 -11.70 6.75 -0.09
CA SER A 158 -11.51 5.31 -0.30
C SER A 158 -10.79 4.65 0.88
N TYR A 159 -9.82 5.31 1.48
CA TYR A 159 -9.19 4.89 2.73
C TYR A 159 -10.22 4.80 3.87
N THR A 160 -11.03 5.85 4.06
CA THR A 160 -12.04 5.92 5.13
C THR A 160 -13.06 4.78 4.99
N ALA A 161 -13.53 4.51 3.77
CA ALA A 161 -14.44 3.41 3.48
C ALA A 161 -13.80 2.04 3.79
N ALA A 162 -12.50 1.87 3.55
CA ALA A 162 -11.78 0.63 3.86
C ALA A 162 -11.61 0.42 5.36
N ILE A 163 -11.20 1.44 6.12
CA ILE A 163 -11.00 1.31 7.57
C ILE A 163 -12.32 1.20 8.35
N ALA A 164 -13.41 1.73 7.80
CA ALA A 164 -14.75 1.51 8.36
C ALA A 164 -15.18 0.04 8.31
N ARG A 165 -14.65 -0.73 7.34
CA ARG A 165 -14.90 -2.17 7.19
C ARG A 165 -13.86 -3.01 7.92
N ASN A 166 -12.58 -2.62 7.87
CA ASN A 166 -11.48 -3.29 8.54
C ASN A 166 -10.54 -2.26 9.21
N PRO A 167 -10.67 -2.01 10.52
CA PRO A 167 -9.87 -1.01 11.23
C PRO A 167 -8.42 -1.45 11.48
N TRP A 168 -8.06 -2.71 11.18
CA TRP A 168 -6.73 -3.25 11.43
C TRP A 168 -5.81 -3.25 10.21
N LEU A 169 -6.24 -2.69 9.08
CA LEU A 169 -5.38 -2.51 7.92
C LEU A 169 -4.07 -1.80 8.33
N PRO A 170 -2.90 -2.43 8.12
CA PRO A 170 -1.62 -1.84 8.53
C PRO A 170 -1.17 -0.73 7.58
N PHE A 171 -1.54 -0.83 6.31
CA PHE A 171 -1.20 0.12 5.25
C PHE A 171 -2.35 0.19 4.25
N PHE A 172 -2.59 1.38 3.72
CA PHE A 172 -3.53 1.57 2.62
C PHE A 172 -2.82 2.15 1.41
N HIS A 173 -3.30 1.80 0.23
CA HIS A 173 -2.72 2.23 -1.03
C HIS A 173 -3.38 3.55 -1.45
N LEU A 174 -2.60 4.55 -1.85
CA LEU A 174 -3.13 5.74 -2.51
C LEU A 174 -2.44 5.90 -3.85
N ALA A 175 -3.22 5.82 -4.93
CA ALA A 175 -2.83 6.26 -6.27
C ALA A 175 -3.55 7.58 -6.54
N ILE A 176 -2.80 8.68 -6.63
CA ILE A 176 -3.37 10.01 -6.80
C ILE A 176 -2.75 10.65 -8.04
N ALA A 177 -3.59 11.05 -8.97
CA ALA A 177 -3.22 11.79 -10.17
C ALA A 177 -3.27 13.29 -9.92
N GLY A 178 -2.42 14.04 -10.61
CA GLY A 178 -2.51 15.49 -10.64
C GLY A 178 -2.08 16.17 -9.33
N VAL A 179 -1.14 15.56 -8.61
CA VAL A 179 -0.56 16.13 -7.38
C VAL A 179 0.81 16.72 -7.63
N ILE A 180 1.14 17.81 -6.94
CA ILE A 180 2.43 18.49 -6.99
C ILE A 180 3.14 18.29 -5.65
N PRO A 181 4.39 17.81 -5.63
CA PRO A 181 5.23 17.85 -4.43
C PRO A 181 5.56 19.29 -4.07
N VAL A 182 5.25 19.70 -2.84
CA VAL A 182 5.51 21.05 -2.33
C VAL A 182 6.24 20.95 -1.01
N GLN A 183 7.24 21.80 -0.82
CA GLN A 183 7.93 21.95 0.46
C GLN A 183 7.34 23.14 1.22
N ASP A 184 6.87 22.88 2.45
CA ASP A 184 6.48 23.91 3.41
C ASP A 184 7.42 23.84 4.63
N GLY A 185 8.29 24.84 4.75
CA GLY A 185 9.39 24.85 5.70
C GLY A 185 10.29 23.61 5.57
N LYS A 186 10.27 22.73 6.57
CA LYS A 186 11.05 21.47 6.60
C LYS A 186 10.24 20.24 6.20
N ARG A 187 8.95 20.38 5.90
CA ARG A 187 8.05 19.27 5.60
C ARG A 187 7.70 19.25 4.13
N TRP A 188 7.52 18.05 3.62
CA TRP A 188 7.10 17.81 2.25
C TRP A 188 5.63 17.41 2.25
N HIS A 189 4.89 17.91 1.26
CA HIS A 189 3.48 17.66 1.06
C HIS A 189 3.22 17.29 -0.40
N LEU A 190 2.12 16.60 -0.64
CA LEU A 190 1.50 16.51 -1.96
C LEU A 190 0.25 17.37 -1.94
N THR A 191 0.12 18.23 -2.94
CA THR A 191 -1.03 19.13 -3.08
C THR A 191 -1.75 18.84 -4.39
N ASP A 192 -3.08 18.69 -4.35
CA ASP A 192 -3.90 18.51 -5.55
C ASP A 192 -4.34 19.85 -6.15
N GLN A 193 -5.02 19.80 -7.30
CA GLN A 193 -5.51 20.99 -8.00
C GLN A 193 -6.58 21.78 -7.22
N GLN A 194 -7.18 21.20 -6.18
CA GLN A 194 -8.15 21.85 -5.31
C GLN A 194 -7.50 22.48 -4.07
N GLY A 195 -6.17 22.37 -3.92
CA GLY A 195 -5.43 22.90 -2.79
C GLY A 195 -5.49 22.01 -1.54
N HIS A 196 -6.05 20.80 -1.63
CA HIS A 196 -5.94 19.83 -0.55
C HIS A 196 -4.52 19.31 -0.48
N SER A 197 -4.00 19.11 0.73
CA SER A 197 -2.63 18.62 0.93
C SER A 197 -2.57 17.48 1.92
N ILE A 198 -1.73 16.48 1.62
CA ILE A 198 -1.33 15.43 2.56
C ILE A 198 0.18 15.46 2.78
N PRO A 199 0.66 15.20 4.00
CA PRO A 199 2.09 15.19 4.27
C PRO A 199 2.76 13.96 3.68
N ILE A 200 3.94 14.16 3.10
CA ILE A 200 4.89 13.09 2.80
C ILE A 200 5.60 12.72 4.11
N ARG A 201 5.87 11.43 4.30
CA ARG A 201 6.55 10.90 5.48
C ARG A 201 7.83 11.70 5.79
N PRO A 202 8.04 12.20 7.03
CA PRO A 202 9.14 13.12 7.36
C PRO A 202 10.58 12.65 7.09
N LYS A 203 10.79 11.34 6.85
CA LYS A 203 12.11 10.73 6.55
C LYS A 203 12.17 10.13 5.14
N PHE A 204 11.32 10.60 4.23
CA PHE A 204 11.38 10.19 2.84
C PHE A 204 12.61 10.81 2.16
N SER A 205 13.65 10.00 1.93
CA SER A 205 14.95 10.47 1.42
C SER A 205 14.89 11.02 0.00
N GLN A 206 13.88 10.63 -0.80
CA GLN A 206 13.76 11.02 -2.21
C GLN A 206 12.80 12.17 -2.46
N ALA A 207 12.48 12.98 -1.45
CA ALA A 207 11.56 14.10 -1.62
C ALA A 207 12.07 15.11 -2.65
N TRP A 208 13.37 15.43 -2.62
CA TRP A 208 14.01 16.31 -3.61
C TRP A 208 14.01 15.71 -5.01
N HIS A 209 14.36 14.42 -5.15
CA HIS A 209 14.28 13.73 -6.44
C HIS A 209 12.86 13.74 -7.00
N LEU A 210 11.86 13.48 -6.16
CA LEU A 210 10.45 13.53 -6.56
C LEU A 210 10.04 14.93 -7.02
N PHE A 211 10.47 15.97 -6.32
CA PHE A 211 10.24 17.36 -6.73
C PHE A 211 10.90 17.67 -8.08
N SER A 212 12.18 17.32 -8.25
CA SER A 212 12.91 17.51 -9.50
C SER A 212 12.28 16.75 -10.67
N LEU A 213 11.82 15.52 -10.44
CA LEU A 213 11.10 14.73 -11.45
C LEU A 213 9.76 15.37 -11.85
N SER A 214 9.06 16.01 -10.90
CA SER A 214 7.82 16.72 -11.23
C SER A 214 8.04 17.99 -12.03
N GLY A 215 9.21 18.64 -11.90
CA GLY A 215 9.47 19.96 -12.50
C GLY A 215 8.51 21.06 -12.04
N GLY A 216 7.81 20.86 -10.91
CA GLY A 216 6.72 21.74 -10.47
C GLY A 216 5.38 21.49 -11.17
N HIS A 217 5.28 20.48 -12.03
CA HIS A 217 4.04 20.11 -12.71
C HIS A 217 3.30 18.97 -11.99
N PRO A 218 1.97 18.85 -12.18
CA PRO A 218 1.20 17.75 -11.62
C PRO A 218 1.69 16.39 -12.13
N VAL A 219 1.94 15.48 -11.21
CA VAL A 219 2.34 14.09 -11.48
C VAL A 219 1.34 13.11 -10.89
N MET A 220 1.39 11.84 -11.32
CA MET A 220 0.67 10.77 -10.63
C MET A 220 1.64 10.05 -9.69
N ILE A 221 1.24 9.93 -8.41
CA ILE A 221 2.03 9.27 -7.37
C ILE A 221 1.26 8.09 -6.84
N PHE A 222 1.98 7.00 -6.61
CA PHE A 222 1.51 5.89 -5.81
C PHE A 222 2.34 5.77 -4.52
N GLY A 223 1.65 5.53 -3.41
CA GLY A 223 2.30 5.38 -2.11
C GLY A 223 1.47 4.65 -1.07
N GLU A 224 2.11 4.38 0.06
CA GLU A 224 1.46 3.79 1.23
C GLU A 224 1.06 4.88 2.21
N TRP A 225 -0.23 4.92 2.53
CA TRP A 225 -0.80 5.77 3.56
C TRP A 225 -0.87 5.01 4.88
N ASP A 226 -0.34 5.62 5.94
CA ASP A 226 -0.34 5.07 7.30
C ASP A 226 -1.43 5.67 8.21
N GLY A 227 -2.30 6.53 7.66
CA GLY A 227 -3.29 7.27 8.43
C GLY A 227 -2.87 8.71 8.72
N GLU A 228 -1.57 9.01 8.70
CA GLU A 228 -1.02 10.33 9.02
C GLU A 228 -0.21 10.92 7.85
N SER A 229 0.57 10.09 7.15
CA SER A 229 1.46 10.52 6.08
C SER A 229 1.56 9.49 4.95
N LEU A 230 1.86 9.97 3.75
CA LEU A 230 2.12 9.13 2.59
C LEU A 230 3.61 8.81 2.50
N ALA A 231 3.95 7.55 2.29
CA ALA A 231 5.26 7.14 1.79
C ALA A 231 5.16 6.91 0.27
N PRO A 232 5.64 7.85 -0.57
CA PRO A 232 5.68 7.65 -2.01
C PRO A 232 6.56 6.44 -2.35
N LEU A 233 6.04 5.53 -3.17
CA LEU A 233 6.76 4.37 -3.65
C LEU A 233 7.12 4.50 -5.13
N SER A 234 6.31 5.20 -5.90
CA SER A 234 6.54 5.39 -7.33
C SER A 234 5.84 6.63 -7.86
N VAL A 235 6.27 7.07 -9.02
CA VAL A 235 5.73 8.23 -9.73
C VAL A 235 5.65 7.95 -11.22
N LEU A 236 4.58 8.42 -11.87
CA LEU A 236 4.45 8.47 -13.31
C LEU A 236 4.78 9.88 -13.80
N VAL A 237 5.87 9.98 -14.55
CA VAL A 237 6.35 11.22 -15.18
C VAL A 237 6.61 10.93 -16.65
N GLU A 238 6.10 11.77 -17.55
CA GLU A 238 6.31 11.63 -19.01
C GLU A 238 5.99 10.23 -19.56
N GLY A 239 4.95 9.59 -19.03
CA GLY A 239 4.54 8.25 -19.45
C GLY A 239 5.43 7.11 -18.94
N ARG A 240 6.43 7.39 -18.09
CA ARG A 240 7.30 6.40 -17.48
C ARG A 240 7.00 6.22 -16.00
N TRP A 241 6.78 4.97 -15.60
CA TRP A 241 6.60 4.61 -14.21
C TRP A 241 7.95 4.40 -13.54
N LEU A 242 8.26 5.23 -12.55
CA LEU A 242 9.55 5.24 -11.87
C LEU A 242 9.39 4.77 -10.43
N ASP A 243 10.20 3.79 -10.03
CA ASP A 243 10.27 3.30 -8.66
C ASP A 243 11.17 4.22 -7.81
N LEU A 244 10.59 4.86 -6.81
CA LEU A 244 11.28 5.80 -5.92
C LEU A 244 12.11 5.06 -4.85
N THR A 245 11.90 3.76 -4.64
CA THR A 245 12.61 2.97 -3.63
C THR A 245 13.98 2.47 -4.08
N VAL A 246 14.18 2.36 -5.40
CA VAL A 246 15.47 1.97 -6.01
C VAL A 246 16.34 3.15 -6.38
N MET A 247 15.77 4.35 -6.46
CA MET A 247 16.54 5.58 -6.64
C MET A 247 17.42 5.77 -5.40
N ARG A 248 18.71 5.50 -5.53
CA ARG A 248 19.75 5.86 -4.55
C ARG A 248 20.80 6.67 -5.30
N GLY A 249 21.03 7.91 -4.88
CA GLY A 249 22.24 8.68 -5.22
C GLY A 249 22.42 9.04 -6.69
N VAL A 250 21.52 9.86 -7.24
CA VAL A 250 21.91 10.75 -8.34
C VAL A 250 21.80 12.18 -7.82
N LEU A 251 22.81 12.57 -7.04
CA LEU A 251 23.30 13.94 -6.81
C LEU A 251 24.76 13.80 -6.36
#